data_AF-A0AA96RYH1-F1
#
_entry.id   AF-A0AA96RYH1-F1
#
_cell.length_a   1.000
_cell.length_b   1.000
_cell.length_c   1.000
_cell.angle_alpha   90.00
_cell.angle_beta   90.00
_cell.angle_gamma   90.00
#
_symmetry.space_group_name_H-M   'P 1'
#
loop_
_entity.id
_entity.type
_entity.pdbx_description
1 polymer ?
#
loop_
_entity_poly.entity_id
_entity_poly.type
_entity_poly.pdbx_seq_one_letter_code
_entity_poly.pdbx_strand_id
1 'polypeptide(L)' 'MGSEEYKDRIEQARQELNKLALEYGMQDVRVLRQSVKLDALLNGYSECHPEKDD' A
#
# COMPACT_ATOMS: atom_id res chain seq x y z
N MET A 1 -12.30 12.16 -10.18
CA MET A 1 -11.53 10.91 -10.18
C MET A 1 -10.73 10.93 -8.88
N GLY A 2 -11.28 10.58 -7.72
CA GLY A 2 -12.11 9.43 -7.40
C GLY A 2 -11.29 8.64 -6.40
N SER A 3 -11.22 9.11 -5.14
CA SER A 3 -10.35 8.58 -4.08
C SER A 3 -10.52 7.07 -3.86
N GLU A 4 -11.67 6.52 -4.29
CA GLU A 4 -11.97 5.08 -4.38
C GLU A 4 -10.96 4.30 -5.22
N GLU A 5 -10.55 4.80 -6.40
CA GLU A 5 -9.63 4.07 -7.28
C GLU A 5 -8.21 3.98 -6.70
N TYR A 6 -7.80 5.01 -5.94
CA TYR A 6 -6.56 4.96 -5.16
C TYR A 6 -6.66 3.98 -4.00
N LYS A 7 -7.81 3.98 -3.31
CA LYS A 7 -8.07 3.09 -2.18
C LYS A 7 -8.06 1.62 -2.62
N ASP A 8 -8.69 1.30 -3.74
CA ASP A 8 -8.65 -0.02 -4.38
C ASP A 8 -7.21 -0.44 -4.70
N ARG A 9 -6.40 0.46 -5.28
CA ARG A 9 -4.99 0.16 -5.60
C ARG A 9 -4.15 -0.09 -4.36
N ILE A 10 -4.41 0.63 -3.27
CA ILE A 10 -3.75 0.42 -1.97
C ILE A 10 -4.18 -0.93 -1.38
N GLU A 11 -5.47 -1.24 -1.41
CA GLU A 11 -6.02 -2.47 -0.84
C GLU A 11 -5.50 -3.71 -1.59
N GLN A 12 -5.46 -3.66 -2.93
CA GLN A 12 -4.85 -4.69 -3.76
C GLN A 12 -3.36 -4.87 -3.45
N ALA A 13 -2.60 -3.78 -3.41
CA ALA A 13 -1.17 -3.85 -3.10
C ALA A 13 -0.90 -4.40 -1.68
N ARG A 14 -1.80 -4.12 -0.73
CA ARG A 14 -1.75 -4.65 0.64
C ARG A 14 -2.09 -6.14 0.72
N GLN A 15 -3.08 -6.60 -0.05
CA GLN A 15 -3.38 -8.03 -0.16
C GLN A 15 -2.23 -8.81 -0.79
N GLU A 16 -1.62 -8.29 -1.86
CA GLU A 16 -0.42 -8.88 -2.47
C GLU A 16 0.74 -8.93 -1.47
N LEU A 17 0.99 -7.84 -0.74
CA LEU A 17 2.02 -7.82 0.29
C LEU A 17 1.77 -8.88 1.36
N ASN A 18 0.53 -8.97 1.86
CA ASN A 18 0.16 -9.93 2.90
C ASN A 18 0.33 -11.37 2.42
N LYS A 19 -0.07 -11.66 1.18
CA LYS A 19 0.11 -12.97 0.56
C LYS A 19 1.60 -13.33 0.42
N LEU A 20 2.42 -12.39 -0.05
CA LEU A 20 3.86 -12.59 -0.15
C LEU A 20 4.51 -12.75 1.23
N ALA A 21 4.06 -12.00 2.25
CA ALA A 21 4.56 -12.12 3.62
C ALA A 21 4.18 -13.46 4.26
N LEU A 22 3.01 -14.01 3.92
CA LEU A 22 2.58 -15.32 4.37
C LEU A 22 3.35 -16.46 3.66
N GLU A 23 3.67 -16.29 2.37
CA GLU A 23 4.33 -17.30 1.55
C GLU A 23 5.86 -17.32 1.69
N TYR A 24 6.49 -16.15 1.74
CA TYR A 24 7.96 -16.00 1.77
C TYR A 24 8.50 -15.40 3.09
N GLY A 25 7.65 -14.77 3.90
CA GLY A 25 8.05 -14.09 5.13
C GLY A 25 8.33 -12.59 4.95
N MET A 26 8.19 -11.82 6.04
CA MET A 26 8.35 -10.35 6.06
C MET A 26 9.72 -9.84 5.58
N GLN A 27 10.77 -10.67 5.63
CA GLN A 27 12.12 -10.31 5.22
C GLN A 27 12.44 -10.64 3.76
N ASP A 28 11.52 -11.24 3.01
CA ASP A 28 11.76 -11.53 1.60
C ASP A 28 11.83 -10.22 0.79
N VAL A 29 12.77 -10.15 -0.16
CA VAL A 29 12.98 -8.99 -1.01
C VAL A 29 11.73 -8.59 -1.80
N ARG A 30 10.87 -9.56 -2.15
CA ARG A 30 9.60 -9.30 -2.85
C ARG A 30 8.61 -8.60 -1.93
N VAL A 31 8.54 -9.02 -0.67
CA VAL A 31 7.70 -8.38 0.36
C VAL A 31 8.20 -6.98 0.63
N LEU A 32 9.50 -6.80 0.85
CA LEU A 32 10.10 -5.47 1.09
C LEU A 32 9.83 -4.51 -0.08
N ARG A 33 10.02 -4.97 -1.32
CA ARG A 33 9.81 -4.15 -2.51
C ARG A 33 8.34 -3.81 -2.73
N GLN A 34 7.43 -4.74 -2.44
CA GLN A 34 5.99 -4.49 -2.47
C GLN A 34 5.58 -3.54 -1.33
N SER A 35 6.22 -3.62 -0.15
CA SER A 35 5.94 -2.77 1.00
C SER A 35 6.26 -1.32 0.66
N VAL A 36 7.43 -1.07 0.07
CA VAL A 36 7.84 0.27 -0.37
C VAL A 36 6.88 0.83 -1.42
N LYS A 37 6.38 -0.01 -2.33
CA LYS A 37 5.40 0.40 -3.34
C LYS A 37 4.05 0.77 -2.72
N LEU A 38 3.59 -0.01 -1.75
CA LEU A 38 2.37 0.27 -0.99
C LEU A 38 2.52 1.56 -0.17
N ASP A 39 3.66 1.75 0.49
CA ASP A 39 4.00 2.96 1.26
C ASP A 39 3.99 4.21 0.37
N ALA A 40 4.57 4.14 -0.82
CA ALA A 40 4.55 5.24 -1.78
C ALA A 40 3.12 5.57 -2.28
N LEU A 41 2.28 4.54 -2.47
CA LEU A 41 0.87 4.73 -2.83
C LEU A 41 0.07 5.35 -1.68
N LEU A 42 0.33 4.93 -0.45
CA LEU A 42 -0.26 5.50 0.77
C LEU A 42 0.16 6.96 0.98
N ASN A 43 1.46 7.26 0.89
CA ASN A 43 1.96 8.63 1.01
C ASN A 43 1.40 9.53 -0.09
N GLY A 44 1.36 9.06 -1.35
CA GLY A 44 0.74 9.82 -2.43
C GLY A 44 -0.76 10.04 -2.23
N TYR A 45 -1.46 9.10 -1.57
CA TYR A 45 -2.86 9.27 -1.20
C TYR A 45 -3.04 10.25 -0.02
N SER A 46 -2.24 10.12 1.05
CA SER A 46 -2.24 11.05 2.19
C SER A 46 -1.82 12.47 1.82
N GLU A 47 -0.90 12.64 0.87
CA GLU A 47 -0.50 13.97 0.40
C GLU A 47 -1.60 14.63 -0.46
N CYS A 48 -2.40 13.81 -1.16
CA CYS A 48 -3.53 14.27 -1.98
C CYS A 48 -4.84 14.44 -1.17
N HIS A 49 -5.00 13.70 -0.08
CA HIS A 49 -6.06 13.83 0.92
C HIS A 49 -5.41 14.21 2.27
N PRO A 50 -5.09 15.50 2.51
CA PRO A 50 -4.91 16.00 3.86
C PRO A 50 -6.29 16.10 4.52
N GLU A 51 -7.01 14.98 4.64
CA GLU A 51 -8.12 14.90 5.58
C GLU A 51 -7.49 14.98 6.97
N LYS A 52 -7.48 16.22 7.44
CA LYS A 52 -7.35 16.69 8.81
C LYS A 52 -7.51 15.59 9.85
N ASP A 53 -6.38 15.15 10.40
CA ASP A 53 -6.32 14.79 11.81
C ASP A 53 -6.64 16.10 12.59
N ASP A 54 -7.90 16.24 13.04
CA ASP A 54 -8.36 17.18 14.09
C ASP A 54 -8.64 16.37 15.36
#